data_AF-A0A815IBG1-F1
#
_entry.id   AF-A0A815IBG1-F1
#
_cell.length_a   1.000
_cell.length_b   1.000
_cell.length_c   1.000
_cell.angle_alpha   90.00
_cell.angle_beta   90.00
_cell.angle_gamma   90.00
#
_symmetry.space_group_name_H-M   'P 1'
#
loop_
_entity.id
_entity.type
_entity.pdbx_description
1 polymer ?
#
loop_
_entity_poly.entity_id
_entity_poly.type
_entity_poly.pdbx_seq_one_letter_code
_entity_poly.pdbx_strand_id
1 'polypeptide(L)'
;MSNDKISLTLLEHLPVEIFLQIFAFLPWRELVTSFSGLNFYIDSIIQSVRGKSHGIRYNDIDAMNLLQLFPALIDRLVVVNANIVDLSSLTNLRSLTLEYGTKAQLNTIRPHYFPKLEILHIKGNEL
;
A
#
# COMPACT_ATOMS: atom_id res chain seq x y z
N MET A 1 -11.23 5.27 -40.23
CA MET A 1 -9.94 5.03 -39.54
C MET A 1 -10.20 5.27 -38.07
N SER A 2 -10.33 4.21 -37.27
CA SER A 2 -10.59 4.29 -35.83
C SER A 2 -9.26 4.11 -35.11
N ASN A 3 -8.69 5.21 -34.61
CA ASN A 3 -7.40 5.20 -33.90
C ASN A 3 -7.49 5.63 -32.43
N ASP A 4 -8.70 5.89 -31.89
CA ASP A 4 -8.83 6.54 -30.58
C ASP A 4 -9.45 5.64 -29.49
N LYS A 5 -9.20 4.33 -29.59
CA LYS A 5 -9.43 3.39 -28.48
C LYS A 5 -8.22 2.47 -28.35
N ILE A 6 -7.05 3.02 -28.03
CA ILE A 6 -6.22 2.30 -27.05
C ILE A 6 -7.09 2.28 -25.80
N SER A 7 -7.86 1.21 -25.69
CA SER A 7 -8.94 1.11 -24.74
C SER A 7 -8.32 1.23 -23.36
N LEU A 8 -8.78 2.18 -22.53
CA LEU A 8 -8.35 2.35 -21.13
C LEU A 8 -8.29 1.01 -20.37
N THR A 9 -9.09 0.04 -20.82
CA THR A 9 -9.05 -1.36 -20.40
C THR A 9 -7.65 -1.97 -20.50
N LEU A 10 -6.85 -1.74 -21.55
CA LEU A 10 -5.52 -2.37 -21.68
C LEU A 10 -4.53 -1.88 -20.62
N LEU A 11 -4.65 -0.62 -20.19
CA LEU A 11 -3.79 -0.03 -19.16
C LEU A 11 -4.06 -0.69 -17.79
N GLU A 12 -5.34 -0.94 -17.47
CA GLU A 12 -5.76 -1.58 -16.21
C GLU A 12 -5.27 -3.02 -16.06
N HIS A 13 -4.93 -3.69 -17.18
CA HIS A 13 -4.44 -5.07 -17.17
C HIS A 13 -2.90 -5.16 -17.09
N LEU A 14 -2.19 -4.04 -17.13
CA LEU A 14 -0.74 -4.06 -16.96
C LEU A 14 -0.39 -4.37 -15.49
N PRO A 15 0.60 -5.25 -15.25
CA PRO A 15 1.08 -5.54 -13.89
C PRO A 15 1.53 -4.26 -13.19
N VAL A 16 1.26 -4.17 -11.89
CA VAL A 16 1.63 -3.00 -11.08
C VAL A 16 3.13 -2.72 -11.16
N GLU A 17 3.95 -3.77 -11.26
CA GLU A 17 5.40 -3.68 -11.34
C GLU A 17 5.85 -2.88 -12.57
N ILE A 18 5.12 -2.98 -13.68
CA ILE A 18 5.41 -2.22 -14.89
C ILE A 18 5.13 -0.74 -14.66
N PHE A 19 4.02 -0.40 -14.01
CA PHE A 19 3.72 0.99 -13.66
C PHE A 19 4.73 1.55 -12.68
N LEU A 20 5.11 0.80 -11.64
CA LEU A 20 6.13 1.25 -10.69
C LEU A 20 7.47 1.51 -11.39
N GLN A 21 7.86 0.65 -12.33
CA GLN A 21 9.08 0.85 -13.12
C GLN A 21 8.97 2.12 -13.98
N ILE A 22 7.88 2.30 -14.73
CA ILE A 22 7.69 3.48 -15.57
C ILE A 22 7.66 4.76 -14.72
N PHE A 23 6.86 4.75 -13.65
CA PHE A 23 6.65 5.92 -12.80
C PHE A 23 7.88 6.26 -11.96
N ALA A 24 8.76 5.30 -11.66
CA ALA A 24 10.03 5.57 -11.00
C ALA A 24 10.95 6.51 -11.82
N PHE A 25 10.77 6.60 -13.14
CA PHE A 25 11.53 7.51 -14.02
C PHE A 25 10.92 8.91 -14.14
N LEU A 26 9.70 9.11 -13.64
CA LEU A 26 8.96 10.37 -13.78
C LEU A 26 8.96 11.16 -12.46
N PRO A 27 9.17 12.49 -12.51
CA PRO A 27 8.98 13.35 -11.35
C PRO A 27 7.54 13.27 -10.83
N TRP A 28 7.37 13.29 -9.50
CA TRP A 28 6.05 13.23 -8.84
C TRP A 28 5.03 14.20 -9.44
N ARG A 29 5.45 15.45 -9.68
CA ARG A 29 4.57 16.47 -10.25
C ARG A 29 4.05 16.07 -11.63
N GLU A 30 4.92 15.51 -12.47
CA GLU A 30 4.57 15.06 -13.82
C GLU A 30 3.62 13.86 -13.76
N LEU A 31 3.86 12.91 -12.86
CA LEU A 31 2.96 11.78 -12.63
C LEU A 31 1.54 12.24 -12.30
N VAL A 32 1.40 13.15 -11.33
CA VAL A 32 0.08 13.66 -10.92
C VAL A 32 -0.59 14.39 -12.06
N THR A 33 0.14 15.29 -12.75
CA THR A 33 -0.47 16.08 -13.83
C THR A 33 -0.87 15.24 -15.05
N SER A 34 -0.15 14.16 -15.32
CA SER A 34 -0.35 13.36 -16.52
C SER A 34 -1.28 12.17 -16.33
N PHE A 35 -1.35 11.60 -15.12
CA PHE A 35 -2.03 10.33 -14.90
C PHE A 35 -3.11 10.36 -13.81
N SER A 36 -3.20 11.42 -12.99
CA SER A 36 -4.22 11.48 -11.96
C SER A 36 -5.62 11.67 -12.55
N GLY A 37 -6.61 10.97 -11.99
CA GLY A 37 -8.00 11.02 -12.44
C GLY A 37 -8.29 10.15 -13.67
N LEU A 38 -7.31 9.37 -14.16
CA LEU A 38 -7.55 8.39 -15.24
C LEU A 38 -8.48 7.27 -14.78
N ASN A 39 -8.13 6.62 -13.66
CA ASN A 39 -8.98 5.72 -12.92
C ASN A 39 -8.39 5.48 -11.51
N PHE A 40 -9.20 4.88 -10.66
CA PHE A 40 -8.85 4.58 -9.28
C PHE A 40 -7.61 3.68 -9.12
N TYR A 41 -7.40 2.73 -10.04
CA TYR A 41 -6.25 1.83 -10.00
C TYR A 41 -4.94 2.60 -10.23
N ILE A 42 -4.90 3.45 -11.26
CA ILE A 42 -3.75 4.29 -11.59
C ILE A 42 -3.51 5.35 -10.51
N ASP A 43 -4.57 5.98 -10.00
CA ASP A 43 -4.45 6.92 -8.88
C ASP A 43 -3.81 6.26 -7.66
N SER A 44 -4.19 5.00 -7.36
CA SER A 44 -3.58 4.22 -6.27
C SER A 44 -2.08 3.96 -6.53
N ILE A 45 -1.70 3.63 -7.77
CA ILE A 45 -0.29 3.42 -8.11
C ILE A 45 0.53 4.71 -8.05
N ILE A 46 -0.04 5.84 -8.50
CA ILE A 46 0.63 7.13 -8.37
C ILE A 46 0.92 7.41 -6.90
N GLN A 47 -0.09 7.31 -6.01
CA GLN A 47 0.11 7.53 -4.57
C GLN A 47 1.15 6.61 -3.95
N SER A 48 1.27 5.37 -4.45
CA SER A 48 2.29 4.41 -3.98
C SER A 48 3.72 4.90 -4.29
N VAL A 49 3.95 5.44 -5.49
CA VAL A 49 5.27 5.92 -5.94
C VAL A 49 5.73 7.19 -5.21
N ARG A 50 4.81 8.01 -4.69
CA ARG A 50 5.12 9.23 -3.92
C ARG A 50 6.01 8.96 -2.70
N GLY A 51 5.82 7.81 -2.08
CA GLY A 51 6.57 7.37 -0.91
C GLY A 51 7.47 6.20 -1.28
N LYS A 52 8.76 6.45 -1.52
CA LYS A 52 9.76 5.37 -1.69
C LYS A 52 9.88 4.42 -0.47
N SER A 53 9.14 4.68 0.60
CA SER A 53 8.68 3.70 1.59
C SER A 53 7.16 3.82 1.61
N HIS A 54 6.46 2.73 1.33
CA HIS A 54 4.99 2.65 1.35
C HIS A 54 4.49 2.59 2.80
N GLY A 55 4.90 3.60 3.57
CA GLY A 55 4.46 3.85 4.93
C GLY A 55 3.01 4.27 4.91
N ILE A 56 2.12 3.38 5.31
CA ILE A 56 0.70 3.68 5.37
C ILE A 56 0.19 3.74 6.81
N ARG A 57 -0.81 4.61 7.03
CA ARG A 57 -1.52 4.74 8.31
C ARG A 57 -2.91 4.09 8.15
N TYR A 58 -3.17 3.03 8.90
CA TYR A 58 -4.40 2.23 8.81
C TYR A 58 -5.60 3.02 9.37
N ASN A 59 -6.20 3.84 8.51
CA ASN A 59 -7.45 4.61 8.66
C ASN A 59 -7.60 5.66 7.55
N ASP A 60 -6.54 5.93 6.79
CA ASP A 60 -6.59 6.75 5.59
C ASP A 60 -7.24 5.95 4.44
N ILE A 61 -8.18 6.57 3.70
CA ILE A 61 -8.86 5.95 2.56
C ILE A 61 -7.83 5.53 1.51
N ASP A 62 -6.84 6.36 1.24
CA ASP A 62 -5.81 6.07 0.24
C ASP A 62 -4.92 4.91 0.71
N ALA A 63 -4.67 4.80 2.03
CA ALA A 63 -3.96 3.67 2.62
C ALA A 63 -4.75 2.35 2.51
N MET A 64 -6.08 2.39 2.68
CA MET A 64 -6.92 1.19 2.55
C MET A 64 -6.92 0.68 1.11
N ASN A 65 -6.95 1.60 0.15
CA ASN A 65 -6.91 1.27 -1.28
C ASN A 65 -5.59 0.60 -1.65
N LEU A 66 -4.46 1.13 -1.15
CA LEU A 66 -3.15 0.53 -1.33
C LEU A 66 -3.03 -0.85 -0.67
N LEU A 67 -3.59 -1.03 0.53
CA LEU A 67 -3.64 -2.33 1.22
C LEU A 67 -4.41 -3.38 0.44
N GLN A 68 -5.53 -2.99 -0.15
CA GLN A 68 -6.39 -3.90 -0.89
C GLN A 68 -5.80 -4.28 -2.26
N LEU A 69 -5.24 -3.29 -2.97
CA LEU A 69 -4.76 -3.49 -4.33
C LEU A 69 -3.34 -4.05 -4.38
N PHE A 70 -2.45 -3.54 -3.51
CA PHE A 70 -1.01 -3.80 -3.60
C PHE A 70 -0.37 -4.10 -2.23
N PRO A 71 -0.85 -5.12 -1.50
CA PRO A 71 -0.33 -5.44 -0.16
C PRO A 71 1.16 -5.78 -0.16
N ALA A 72 1.66 -6.37 -1.25
CA ALA A 72 3.06 -6.71 -1.42
C ALA A 72 3.98 -5.49 -1.60
N LEU A 73 3.46 -4.28 -1.84
CA LEU A 73 4.30 -3.08 -1.94
C LEU A 73 4.56 -2.43 -0.57
N ILE A 74 3.74 -2.77 0.42
CA ILE A 74 3.76 -2.15 1.73
C ILE A 74 4.95 -2.66 2.53
N ASP A 75 5.91 -1.77 2.79
CA ASP A 75 7.11 -2.05 3.59
C ASP A 75 7.01 -1.49 5.02
N ARG A 76 6.09 -0.56 5.27
CA ARG A 76 5.83 0.03 6.58
C ARG A 76 4.34 0.23 6.82
N LEU A 77 3.84 -0.27 7.95
CA LEU A 77 2.44 -0.13 8.34
C LEU A 77 2.35 0.45 9.75
N VAL A 78 1.55 1.49 9.92
CA VAL A 78 1.18 2.06 11.21
C VAL A 78 -0.32 1.87 11.42
N VAL A 79 -0.70 1.01 12.37
CA VAL A 79 -2.11 0.79 12.74
C VAL A 79 -2.47 1.68 13.91
N VAL A 80 -3.45 2.56 13.72
CA VAL A 80 -3.74 3.67 14.65
C VAL A 80 -5.10 3.58 15.30
N ASN A 81 -5.72 2.42 15.20
CA ASN A 81 -6.94 2.07 15.90
C ASN A 81 -6.81 0.65 16.48
N ALA A 82 -7.81 0.25 17.26
CA ALA A 82 -7.88 -1.05 17.88
C ALA A 82 -8.45 -2.15 16.95
N ASN A 83 -8.68 -1.83 15.67
CA ASN A 83 -9.32 -2.76 14.74
C ASN A 83 -8.39 -3.90 14.39
N ILE A 84 -8.99 -5.07 14.17
CA ILE A 84 -8.24 -6.21 13.68
C ILE A 84 -7.88 -5.98 12.22
N VAL A 85 -6.59 -6.05 11.92
CA VAL A 85 -6.07 -5.94 10.56
C VAL A 85 -5.58 -7.31 10.10
N ASP A 86 -6.00 -7.74 8.92
CA ASP A 86 -5.39 -8.88 8.26
C ASP A 86 -4.03 -8.47 7.71
N LEU A 87 -2.99 -9.15 8.19
CA LEU A 87 -1.60 -8.86 7.87
C LEU A 87 -0.97 -9.96 7.01
N SER A 88 -1.73 -11.00 6.65
CA SER A 88 -1.23 -12.20 5.98
C SER A 88 -0.70 -11.95 4.57
N SER A 89 -1.20 -10.92 3.88
CA SER A 89 -0.79 -10.53 2.53
C SER A 89 0.43 -9.60 2.48
N LEU A 90 0.88 -9.08 3.63
CA LEU A 90 1.94 -8.06 3.73
C LEU A 90 3.35 -8.68 3.74
N THR A 91 3.64 -9.49 2.73
CA THR A 91 4.86 -10.31 2.63
C THR A 91 6.16 -9.50 2.57
N ASN A 92 6.10 -8.22 2.19
CA ASN A 92 7.24 -7.32 2.13
C ASN A 92 7.35 -6.36 3.31
N LEU A 93 6.51 -6.51 4.33
CA LEU A 93 6.51 -5.62 5.49
C LEU A 93 7.82 -5.72 6.27
N ARG A 94 8.50 -4.58 6.42
CA ARG A 94 9.74 -4.42 7.20
C ARG A 94 9.50 -3.71 8.52
N SER A 95 8.48 -2.87 8.59
CA SER A 95 8.15 -2.12 9.80
C SER A 95 6.66 -2.18 10.12
N LEU A 96 6.33 -2.65 11.32
CA LEU A 96 4.97 -2.66 11.84
C LEU A 96 4.92 -1.84 13.14
N THR A 97 4.06 -0.83 13.17
CA THR A 97 3.72 -0.08 14.38
C THR A 97 2.25 -0.27 14.70
N LEU A 98 1.93 -0.74 15.92
CA LEU A 98 0.58 -0.77 16.46
C LEU A 98 0.47 0.32 17.52
N GLU A 99 -0.25 1.42 17.27
CA GLU A 99 -0.42 2.50 18.26
C GLU A 99 -1.39 2.14 19.38
N TYR A 100 -2.35 1.25 19.10
CA TYR A 100 -3.36 0.77 20.06
C TYR A 100 -3.46 -0.76 20.02
N GLY A 101 -2.35 -1.44 20.31
CA GLY A 101 -2.29 -2.90 20.28
C GLY A 101 -3.18 -3.54 21.35
N THR A 102 -4.34 -4.08 20.95
CA THR A 102 -5.19 -4.88 21.83
C THR A 102 -4.69 -6.32 21.93
N LYS A 103 -5.03 -7.05 23.00
CA LYS A 103 -4.72 -8.49 23.11
C LYS A 103 -5.25 -9.29 21.91
N ALA A 104 -6.43 -8.95 21.41
CA ALA A 104 -7.00 -9.58 20.22
C ALA A 104 -6.13 -9.36 18.97
N GLN A 105 -5.67 -8.12 18.72
CA GLN A 105 -4.79 -7.80 17.60
C GLN A 105 -3.40 -8.44 17.73
N LEU A 106 -2.84 -8.49 18.93
CA LEU A 106 -1.57 -9.18 19.16
C LEU A 106 -1.70 -10.68 18.89
N ASN A 107 -2.84 -11.26 19.24
CA ASN A 107 -3.16 -12.65 18.95
C ASN A 107 -3.37 -12.95 17.46
N THR A 108 -3.45 -11.97 16.55
CA THR A 108 -3.47 -12.22 15.10
C THR A 108 -2.09 -12.12 14.45
N ILE A 109 -1.11 -11.51 15.13
CA ILE A 109 0.27 -11.43 14.65
C ILE A 109 0.89 -12.83 14.68
N ARG A 110 1.36 -13.29 13.52
CA ARG A 110 2.09 -14.55 13.37
C ARG A 110 3.43 -14.30 12.69
N PRO A 111 4.55 -14.84 13.21
CA PRO A 111 5.87 -14.61 12.62
C PRO A 111 5.96 -14.96 11.13
N HIS A 112 5.24 -15.99 10.67
CA HIS A 112 5.28 -16.42 9.27
C HIS A 112 4.62 -15.44 8.29
N TYR A 113 3.81 -14.48 8.75
CA TYR A 113 3.27 -13.42 7.88
C TYR A 113 4.30 -12.34 7.54
N PHE A 114 5.38 -12.24 8.32
CA PHE A 114 6.33 -11.13 8.19
C PHE A 114 7.78 -11.63 7.98
N PRO A 115 8.06 -12.30 6.84
CA PRO A 115 9.38 -12.88 6.59
C PRO A 115 10.51 -11.84 6.49
N LYS A 116 10.16 -10.55 6.34
CA LYS A 116 11.10 -9.43 6.19
C LYS A 116 11.01 -8.40 7.32
N LEU A 117 10.30 -8.70 8.42
CA LEU A 117 10.12 -7.72 9.48
C LEU A 117 11.43 -7.43 10.19
N GLU A 118 11.81 -6.16 10.20
CA GLU A 118 13.00 -5.65 10.86
C GLU A 118 12.62 -4.89 12.15
N ILE A 119 11.45 -4.23 12.13
CA ILE A 119 11.00 -3.33 13.19
C ILE A 119 9.57 -3.68 13.58
N LEU A 120 9.37 -4.04 14.85
CA LEU A 120 8.05 -4.18 15.47
C LEU A 120 7.94 -3.23 16.65
N HIS A 121 6.98 -2.30 16.59
CA HIS A 121 6.67 -1.39 17.68
C HIS A 121 5.22 -1.59 18.10
N ILE A 122 5.00 -1.88 19.38
CA ILE A 122 3.68 -2.05 19.95
C ILE A 122 3.54 -1.04 21.08
N LYS A 123 2.62 -0.09 20.91
CA LYS A 123 2.12 0.76 21.97
C LYS A 123 0.81 0.15 22.47
N GLY A 124 0.78 -0.18 23.75
CA GLY A 124 -0.41 -0.71 24.41
C GLY A 124 -1.09 0.38 25.23
N ASN A 125 -2.42 0.44 25.17
CA ASN A 125 -3.20 1.14 26.19
C ASN A 125 -3.47 0.24 27.41
N GLU A 126 -3.35 -1.09 27.27
CA GLU A 126 -3.68 -2.09 28.31
C GLU A 126 -2.85 -3.40 28.16
N LEU A 127 -1.52 -3.29 28.10
CA LEU A 127 -0.66 -4.49 28.19
C LEU A 127 -0.76 -5.13 29.58
#